data_AF-A0A847KIJ7-F1
#
_entry.id   AF-A0A847KIJ7-F1
#
_cell.length_a   1.000
_cell.length_b   1.000
_cell.length_c   1.000
_cell.angle_alpha   90.00
_cell.angle_beta   90.00
_cell.angle_gamma   90.00
#
_symmetry.space_group_name_H-M   'P 1'
#
loop_
_entity.id
_entity.type
_entity.pdbx_description
1 polymer ?
#
loop_
_entity_poly.entity_id
_entity_poly.type
_entity_poly.pdbx_seq_one_letter_code
_entity_poly.pdbx_strand_id
1 'polypeptide(L)'
;MSARRPRRGPARRPLRVAAAAVASTALILTVPVPLPVRDDDGAPAATSEGAFPDPWEAVLAGAPAPDPGPAARVEQADLLAAPVPSLCGHPAGELVDGMLPGIPPGEGVVWIYVDENGRIPAGRVAYGPLGRGSEVDAAVAVYCDRGGTAWPEAVVLYGPGPALLGHVVLSEIVPGRQTVESLRIADGVVTVRFVNSYAADGRPGRVDGTVELVLRGTRVVTRNLELVDERSTAAEALAAAVAGDAARLGDVAVAEAAQSLLDLAAIPLTLGTCSAALAGAPEGAGATCAVLADDALGGEVAQLHLARTGFAEWRVVGVTVAAAPSA
;
A
#
# COMPACT_ATOMS: atom_id res chain seq x y z
N MET A 1 6.30 -2.31 -67.64
CA MET A 1 6.25 -1.87 -66.23
C MET A 1 6.72 -3.04 -65.36
N SER A 2 7.96 -2.98 -64.87
CA SER A 2 8.62 -4.07 -64.14
C SER A 2 8.28 -4.02 -62.65
N ALA A 3 7.59 -5.06 -62.17
CA ALA A 3 7.26 -5.25 -60.76
C ALA A 3 8.50 -5.73 -59.97
N ARG A 4 8.96 -4.92 -59.00
CA ARG A 4 10.02 -5.31 -58.06
C ARG A 4 9.45 -6.21 -56.97
N ARG A 5 10.02 -7.41 -56.82
CA ARG A 5 9.77 -8.31 -55.68
C ARG A 5 10.41 -7.77 -54.38
N PRO A 6 9.78 -7.96 -53.21
CA PRO A 6 10.37 -7.59 -51.93
C PRO A 6 11.45 -8.60 -51.50
N ARG A 7 12.58 -8.07 -51.00
CA ARG A 7 13.68 -8.83 -50.39
C ARG A 7 13.25 -9.33 -49.00
N ARG A 8 13.28 -10.65 -48.78
CA ARG A 8 13.20 -11.28 -47.46
C ARG A 8 14.51 -11.06 -46.69
N GLY A 9 14.43 -10.43 -45.53
CA GLY A 9 15.54 -10.34 -44.57
C GLY A 9 15.75 -11.68 -43.81
N PRO A 10 16.95 -11.91 -43.26
CA PRO A 10 17.29 -13.17 -42.63
C PRO A 10 16.60 -13.35 -41.26
N ALA A 11 16.15 -14.59 -41.01
CA ALA A 11 15.54 -15.03 -39.77
C ALA A 11 16.53 -14.94 -38.59
N ARG A 12 16.14 -14.23 -37.52
CA ARG A 12 16.88 -14.23 -36.25
C ARG A 12 16.49 -15.48 -35.45
N ARG A 13 17.49 -16.30 -35.10
CA ARG A 13 17.36 -17.43 -34.18
C ARG A 13 17.21 -16.91 -32.73
N PRO A 14 16.35 -17.49 -31.89
CA PRO A 14 16.32 -17.17 -30.47
C PRO A 14 17.51 -17.83 -29.75
N LEU A 15 18.26 -17.03 -29.00
CA LEU A 15 19.24 -17.49 -28.02
C LEU A 15 18.48 -18.12 -26.84
N ARG A 16 18.72 -19.39 -26.54
CA ARG A 16 18.31 -20.01 -25.28
C ARG A 16 19.37 -19.67 -24.24
N VAL A 17 19.01 -18.85 -23.25
CA VAL A 17 19.82 -18.65 -22.03
C VAL A 17 19.34 -19.65 -21.00
N ALA A 18 20.19 -20.63 -20.67
CA ALA A 18 19.98 -21.52 -19.54
C ALA A 18 20.43 -20.80 -18.26
N ALA A 19 19.50 -20.55 -17.35
CA ALA A 19 19.80 -20.05 -16.01
C ALA A 19 20.08 -21.25 -15.09
N ALA A 20 21.34 -21.40 -14.66
CA ALA A 20 21.71 -22.31 -13.59
C ALA A 20 21.63 -21.54 -12.26
N ALA A 21 20.70 -21.92 -11.38
CA ALA A 21 20.63 -21.42 -10.02
C ALA A 21 21.64 -22.20 -9.15
N VAL A 22 22.64 -21.51 -8.61
CA VAL A 22 23.50 -22.01 -7.54
C VAL A 22 23.06 -21.31 -6.26
N ALA A 23 22.38 -22.07 -5.40
CA ALA A 23 22.06 -21.64 -4.03
C ALA A 23 23.29 -21.88 -3.15
N SER A 24 23.97 -20.81 -2.74
CA SER A 24 25.01 -20.85 -1.72
C SER A 24 24.49 -20.20 -0.44
N THR A 25 24.06 -21.03 0.50
CA THR A 25 23.69 -20.61 1.86
C THR A 25 24.97 -20.59 2.70
N ALA A 26 25.53 -19.41 2.98
CA ALA A 26 26.59 -19.23 3.96
C ALA A 26 26.00 -18.65 5.25
N LEU A 27 25.87 -19.51 6.26
CA LEU A 27 25.47 -19.14 7.62
C LEU A 27 26.71 -18.54 8.33
N ILE A 28 26.75 -17.23 8.54
CA ILE A 28 27.78 -16.57 9.35
C ILE A 28 27.19 -16.29 10.74
N LEU A 29 27.59 -17.10 11.72
CA LEU A 29 27.37 -16.84 13.14
C LEU A 29 28.47 -15.87 13.62
N THR A 30 28.11 -14.62 13.91
CA THR A 30 28.98 -13.67 14.61
C THR A 30 28.71 -13.75 16.11
N VAL A 31 29.72 -14.19 16.87
CA VAL A 31 29.74 -14.10 18.34
C VAL A 31 30.50 -12.83 18.72
N PRO A 32 29.97 -11.95 19.58
CA PRO A 32 30.72 -10.79 20.07
C PRO A 32 31.79 -11.23 21.07
N VAL A 33 33.05 -10.92 20.78
CA VAL A 33 34.19 -11.06 21.70
C VAL A 33 34.36 -9.72 22.43
N PRO A 34 34.28 -9.67 23.78
CA PRO A 34 34.64 -8.47 24.51
C PRO A 34 36.17 -8.33 24.58
N LEU A 35 36.68 -7.19 24.10
CA LEU A 35 38.08 -6.80 24.28
C LEU A 35 38.27 -6.14 25.65
N PRO A 36 39.35 -6.44 26.38
CA PRO A 36 39.70 -5.71 27.60
C PRO A 36 40.28 -4.33 27.25
N VAL A 37 39.67 -3.27 27.80
CA VAL A 37 40.25 -1.93 27.84
C VAL A 37 41.36 -1.92 28.88
N ARG A 38 42.54 -1.47 28.46
CA ARG A 38 43.75 -1.34 29.27
C ARG A 38 44.05 0.16 29.36
N ASP A 39 43.81 0.75 30.52
CA ASP A 39 44.23 2.12 30.84
C ASP A 39 45.62 2.04 31.50
N ASP A 40 46.62 2.62 30.85
CA ASP A 40 47.96 2.86 31.41
C ASP A 40 47.98 4.26 32.07
N ASP A 41 48.60 4.29 33.25
CA ASP A 41 48.61 5.32 34.29
C ASP A 41 49.13 6.73 33.90
N GLY A 42 48.75 7.74 34.69
CA GLY A 42 49.69 8.82 35.00
C GLY A 42 49.17 10.12 35.64
N ALA A 43 48.70 10.12 36.89
CA ALA A 43 48.83 11.30 37.80
C ALA A 43 48.51 10.96 39.28
N PRO A 44 49.20 11.58 40.26
CA PRO A 44 49.17 11.16 41.66
C PRO A 44 47.93 11.65 42.43
N ALA A 45 47.57 10.83 43.43
CA ALA A 45 46.44 10.99 44.33
C ALA A 45 46.51 12.28 45.17
N ALA A 46 45.45 13.09 45.06
CA ALA A 46 45.10 14.08 46.07
C ALA A 46 44.15 13.42 47.09
N THR A 47 44.58 13.35 48.33
CA THR A 47 43.74 12.99 49.48
C THR A 47 42.80 14.15 49.80
N SER A 48 41.50 14.01 49.55
CA SER A 48 40.47 14.83 50.19
C SER A 48 39.62 13.97 51.10
N GLU A 49 39.77 14.20 52.40
CA GLU A 49 38.80 13.83 53.43
C GLU A 49 37.46 14.52 53.11
N GLY A 50 36.54 13.76 52.55
CA GLY A 50 35.15 14.15 52.37
C GLY A 50 34.33 12.88 52.45
N ALA A 51 33.46 12.78 53.45
CA ALA A 51 32.51 11.70 53.59
C ALA A 51 31.71 11.58 52.29
N PHE A 52 31.97 10.52 51.52
CA PHE A 52 31.13 10.17 50.39
C PHE A 52 29.78 9.72 50.96
N PRO A 53 28.65 10.37 50.61
CA PRO A 53 27.35 9.83 50.94
C PRO A 53 27.22 8.46 50.29
N ASP A 54 26.62 7.55 51.03
CA ASP A 54 26.59 6.15 50.66
C ASP A 54 25.81 5.96 49.34
N PRO A 55 26.43 5.45 48.26
CA PRO A 55 25.76 5.34 46.96
C PRO A 55 24.51 4.43 46.99
N TRP A 56 24.29 3.66 48.07
CA TRP A 56 23.08 2.86 48.25
C TRP A 56 21.93 3.55 49.00
N GLU A 57 22.13 4.70 49.66
CA GLU A 57 21.01 5.45 50.27
C GLU A 57 20.05 6.00 49.21
N ALA A 58 20.56 6.39 48.03
CA ALA A 58 19.74 6.85 46.90
C ALA A 58 18.91 5.73 46.25
N VAL A 59 19.36 4.47 46.35
CA VAL A 59 18.66 3.30 45.77
C VAL A 59 17.55 2.80 46.70
N LEU A 60 17.72 2.94 48.02
CA LEU A 60 16.69 2.58 49.01
C LEU A 60 15.65 3.68 49.25
N ALA A 61 15.94 4.93 48.88
CA ALA A 61 15.01 6.06 49.06
C ALA A 61 13.76 6.01 48.17
N GLY A 62 13.68 5.08 47.21
CA GLY A 62 12.45 4.84 46.44
C GLY A 62 11.84 6.13 45.90
N ALA A 63 12.66 7.06 45.40
CA ALA A 63 12.16 8.28 44.80
C ALA A 63 11.21 7.85 43.67
N PRO A 64 9.91 8.19 43.72
CA PRO A 64 9.01 7.86 42.64
C PRO A 64 9.62 8.44 41.37
N ALA A 65 9.77 7.60 40.34
CA ALA A 65 10.14 8.08 39.02
C ALA A 65 9.21 9.28 38.71
N PRO A 66 9.73 10.41 38.20
CA PRO A 66 8.89 11.53 37.84
C PRO A 66 7.77 10.99 36.95
N ASP A 67 6.54 11.20 37.40
CA ASP A 67 5.35 10.79 36.68
C ASP A 67 5.49 11.38 35.26
N PRO A 68 5.56 10.55 34.20
CA PRO A 68 5.66 11.09 32.86
C PRO A 68 4.42 11.95 32.67
N GLY A 69 4.62 13.28 32.59
CA GLY A 69 3.54 14.21 32.36
C GLY A 69 2.67 13.78 31.18
N PRO A 70 1.43 14.26 31.07
CA PRO A 70 0.50 13.81 30.04
C PRO A 70 1.19 13.86 28.67
N ALA A 71 1.26 12.71 28.00
CA ALA A 71 1.95 12.59 26.72
C ALA A 71 1.35 13.60 25.73
N ALA A 72 2.21 14.39 25.09
CA ALA A 72 1.78 15.34 24.06
C ALA A 72 1.04 14.58 22.94
N ARG A 73 -0.07 15.15 22.48
CA ARG A 73 -1.00 14.50 21.55
C ARG A 73 -1.46 15.47 20.47
N VAL A 74 -1.62 14.97 19.26
CA VAL A 74 -2.34 15.67 18.19
C VAL A 74 -3.84 15.49 18.40
N GLU A 75 -4.58 16.59 18.39
CA GLU A 75 -6.04 16.59 18.42
C GLU A 75 -6.64 16.85 17.03
N GLN A 76 -7.95 16.67 16.88
CA GLN A 76 -8.61 16.96 15.60
C GLN A 76 -8.57 18.47 15.28
N ALA A 77 -8.76 19.33 16.29
CA ALA A 77 -8.72 20.78 16.11
C ALA A 77 -7.35 21.25 15.60
N ASP A 78 -6.28 20.63 16.08
CA ASP A 78 -4.92 20.84 15.59
C ASP A 78 -4.82 20.58 14.09
N LEU A 79 -5.35 19.43 13.61
CA LEU A 79 -5.29 19.07 12.20
C LEU A 79 -6.04 20.05 11.29
N LEU A 80 -7.16 20.60 11.76
CA LEU A 80 -7.96 21.56 10.98
C LEU A 80 -7.31 22.95 10.88
N ALA A 81 -6.30 23.22 11.70
CA ALA A 81 -5.50 24.45 11.67
C ALA A 81 -4.02 24.18 11.33
N ALA A 82 -3.71 22.99 10.81
CA ALA A 82 -2.34 22.54 10.61
C ALA A 82 -1.68 23.14 9.35
N PRO A 83 -0.34 23.23 9.32
CA PRO A 83 0.40 23.54 8.10
C PRO A 83 0.27 22.42 7.08
N VAL A 84 0.01 22.75 5.83
CA VAL A 84 0.06 21.81 4.69
C VAL A 84 1.23 22.13 3.76
N PRO A 85 1.88 21.11 3.18
CA PRO A 85 2.90 21.32 2.15
C PRO A 85 2.25 21.84 0.86
N SER A 86 3.09 22.20 -0.12
CA SER A 86 2.57 22.50 -1.47
C SER A 86 1.99 21.24 -2.08
N LEU A 87 0.72 21.29 -2.46
CA LEU A 87 -0.06 20.16 -2.97
C LEU A 87 -0.83 20.57 -4.22
N CYS A 88 -0.90 19.69 -5.23
CA CYS A 88 -1.63 19.93 -6.48
C CYS A 88 -1.24 21.22 -7.24
N GLY A 89 -0.04 21.75 -6.99
CA GLY A 89 0.42 23.02 -7.56
C GLY A 89 -0.02 24.28 -6.78
N HIS A 90 -0.73 24.12 -5.67
CA HIS A 90 -1.04 25.18 -4.72
C HIS A 90 0.12 25.40 -3.76
N PRO A 91 0.36 26.64 -3.28
CA PRO A 91 1.43 26.93 -2.34
C PRO A 91 1.21 26.23 -0.99
N ALA A 92 2.30 26.02 -0.24
CA ALA A 92 2.21 25.62 1.16
C ALA A 92 1.57 26.74 2.00
N GLY A 93 0.93 26.39 3.11
CA GLY A 93 0.31 27.35 4.01
C GLY A 93 -0.39 26.68 5.19
N GLU A 94 -1.12 27.47 5.98
CA GLU A 94 -1.87 26.99 7.14
C GLU A 94 -3.34 26.75 6.75
N LEU A 95 -3.92 25.64 7.22
CA LEU A 95 -5.35 25.40 7.08
C LEU A 95 -6.14 26.34 8.01
N VAL A 96 -7.34 26.72 7.57
CA VAL A 96 -8.34 27.40 8.37
C VAL A 96 -9.63 26.58 8.24
N ASP A 97 -10.11 26.04 9.35
CA ASP A 97 -11.27 25.14 9.40
C ASP A 97 -11.14 23.95 8.42
N GLY A 98 -9.92 23.42 8.28
CA GLY A 98 -9.59 22.31 7.41
C GLY A 98 -9.36 22.67 5.94
N MET A 99 -9.43 23.94 5.53
CA MET A 99 -9.24 24.37 4.14
C MET A 99 -8.07 25.35 4.00
N LEU A 100 -7.28 25.21 2.94
CA LEU A 100 -6.19 26.15 2.63
C LEU A 100 -6.78 27.45 2.02
N PRO A 101 -6.65 28.61 2.69
CA PRO A 101 -7.16 29.87 2.16
C PRO A 101 -6.31 30.39 1.00
N GLY A 102 -6.86 31.34 0.25
CA GLY A 102 -6.14 32.07 -0.80
C GLY A 102 -6.12 31.39 -2.17
N ILE A 103 -6.75 30.22 -2.33
CA ILE A 103 -6.98 29.61 -3.64
C ILE A 103 -8.19 30.29 -4.29
N PRO A 104 -8.07 30.89 -5.49
CA PRO A 104 -9.19 31.52 -6.17
C PRO A 104 -10.31 30.54 -6.52
N PRO A 105 -11.59 30.99 -6.54
CA PRO A 105 -12.70 30.15 -6.96
C PRO A 105 -12.46 29.57 -8.37
N GLY A 106 -12.64 28.26 -8.51
CA GLY A 106 -12.44 27.55 -9.78
C GLY A 106 -10.99 27.13 -10.07
N GLU A 107 -10.01 27.53 -9.26
CA GLU A 107 -8.61 27.07 -9.39
C GLU A 107 -8.32 25.79 -8.58
N GLY A 108 -9.28 25.37 -7.76
CA GLY A 108 -9.28 24.10 -7.04
C GLY A 108 -9.37 24.29 -5.53
N VAL A 109 -8.88 23.31 -4.79
CA VAL A 109 -8.90 23.33 -3.32
C VAL A 109 -7.77 22.47 -2.75
N VAL A 110 -7.36 22.77 -1.52
CA VAL A 110 -6.62 21.86 -0.65
C VAL A 110 -7.37 21.82 0.67
N TRP A 111 -7.79 20.64 1.13
CA TRP A 111 -8.54 20.53 2.38
C TRP A 111 -8.44 19.14 3.03
N ILE A 112 -8.78 19.11 4.32
CA ILE A 112 -9.09 17.89 5.05
C ILE A 112 -10.62 17.75 5.07
N TYR A 113 -11.12 16.61 4.61
CA TYR A 113 -12.55 16.35 4.61
C TYR A 113 -13.08 16.24 6.04
N VAL A 114 -14.17 16.96 6.31
CA VAL A 114 -14.95 16.88 7.55
C VAL A 114 -16.39 16.49 7.24
N ASP A 115 -17.00 15.71 8.13
CA ASP A 115 -18.41 15.35 8.06
C ASP A 115 -19.34 16.49 8.50
N GLU A 116 -20.65 16.26 8.49
CA GLU A 116 -21.68 17.24 8.88
C GLU A 116 -21.54 17.72 10.35
N ASN A 117 -20.81 16.98 11.18
CA ASN A 117 -20.53 17.32 12.58
C ASN A 117 -19.18 18.03 12.75
N GLY A 118 -18.50 18.38 11.66
CA GLY A 118 -17.16 18.97 11.69
C GLY A 118 -16.09 17.99 12.15
N ARG A 119 -16.29 16.68 11.98
CA ARG A 119 -15.32 15.64 12.35
C ARG A 119 -14.60 15.08 11.13
N ILE A 120 -13.31 14.80 11.28
CA ILE A 120 -12.58 14.07 10.25
C ILE A 120 -13.06 12.60 10.32
N PRO A 121 -13.56 11.99 9.22
CA PRO A 121 -14.02 10.62 9.26
C PRO A 121 -12.91 9.65 9.69
N ALA A 122 -13.27 8.60 10.44
CA ALA A 122 -12.30 7.67 11.01
C ALA A 122 -11.40 6.96 9.98
N GLY A 123 -11.83 6.84 8.71
CA GLY A 123 -11.00 6.32 7.63
C GLY A 123 -9.99 7.33 7.07
N ARG A 124 -10.20 8.63 7.31
CA ARG A 124 -9.39 9.72 6.75
C ARG A 124 -8.32 10.24 7.71
N VAL A 125 -8.33 9.78 8.96
CA VAL A 125 -7.32 10.12 9.97
C VAL A 125 -7.00 8.91 10.83
N ALA A 126 -5.73 8.76 11.20
CA ALA A 126 -5.28 7.80 12.19
C ALA A 126 -4.38 8.50 13.21
N TYR A 127 -4.49 8.08 14.47
CA TYR A 127 -3.68 8.57 15.58
C TYR A 127 -2.84 7.44 16.16
N GLY A 128 -1.60 7.74 16.53
CA GLY A 128 -0.69 6.76 17.12
C GLY A 128 0.77 7.18 16.97
N PRO A 129 1.70 6.53 17.67
CA PRO A 129 3.12 6.89 17.61
C PRO A 129 3.73 6.54 16.24
N LEU A 130 4.50 7.46 15.66
CA LEU A 130 5.27 7.28 14.41
C LEU A 130 6.76 6.97 14.67
N GLY A 131 7.05 6.31 15.79
CA GLY A 131 8.40 5.84 16.12
C GLY A 131 9.36 6.92 16.64
N ARG A 132 8.84 8.06 17.11
CA ARG A 132 9.62 9.18 17.67
C ARG A 132 9.54 9.33 19.19
N GLY A 133 8.82 8.45 19.88
CA GLY A 133 8.62 8.49 21.32
C GLY A 133 7.24 7.96 21.71
N SER A 134 6.76 8.38 22.87
CA SER A 134 5.41 8.08 23.38
C SER A 134 4.35 9.11 22.98
N GLU A 135 4.70 10.08 22.13
CA GLU A 135 3.78 11.09 21.62
C GLU A 135 2.72 10.46 20.72
N VAL A 136 1.51 11.00 20.74
CA VAL A 136 0.45 10.61 19.81
C VAL A 136 0.51 11.51 18.60
N ASP A 137 1.13 11.00 17.53
CA ASP A 137 1.16 11.62 16.21
C ASP A 137 -0.16 11.35 15.45
N ALA A 138 -0.28 11.94 14.26
CA ALA A 138 -1.39 11.71 13.36
C ALA A 138 -0.93 11.50 11.91
N ALA A 139 -1.70 10.70 11.17
CA ALA A 139 -1.67 10.63 9.72
C ALA A 139 -3.04 11.03 9.19
N VAL A 140 -3.10 11.95 8.24
CA VAL A 140 -4.37 12.45 7.68
C VAL A 140 -4.32 12.46 6.15
N ALA A 141 -5.43 12.07 5.55
CA ALA A 141 -5.64 12.18 4.11
C ALA A 141 -6.03 13.63 3.78
N VAL A 142 -5.23 14.28 2.93
CA VAL A 142 -5.47 15.62 2.43
C VAL A 142 -5.89 15.51 0.97
N TYR A 143 -7.09 16.00 0.67
CA TYR A 143 -7.56 16.10 -0.70
C TYR A 143 -7.07 17.41 -1.30
N CYS A 144 -6.68 17.37 -2.57
CA CYS A 144 -6.48 18.56 -3.35
C CYS A 144 -6.94 18.38 -4.80
N ASP A 145 -7.22 19.48 -5.48
CA ASP A 145 -7.44 19.50 -6.91
C ASP A 145 -7.02 20.82 -7.56
N ARG A 146 -7.06 20.87 -8.89
CA ARG A 146 -6.72 22.06 -9.69
C ARG A 146 -7.85 22.43 -10.64
N GLY A 147 -9.01 22.80 -10.08
CA GLY A 147 -10.15 23.30 -10.85
C GLY A 147 -11.03 22.19 -11.41
N GLY A 148 -11.43 21.23 -10.55
CA GLY A 148 -12.43 20.21 -10.88
C GLY A 148 -11.89 18.93 -11.53
N THR A 149 -10.56 18.81 -11.67
CA THR A 149 -9.93 17.52 -11.98
C THR A 149 -9.50 16.88 -10.67
N ALA A 150 -10.16 15.84 -10.17
CA ALA A 150 -9.78 15.21 -8.88
C ALA A 150 -8.33 14.72 -8.91
N TRP A 151 -7.43 15.32 -8.14
CA TRP A 151 -6.03 14.88 -8.09
C TRP A 151 -5.85 13.74 -7.09
N PRO A 152 -4.75 12.98 -7.23
CA PRO A 152 -4.27 12.05 -6.21
C PRO A 152 -4.23 12.68 -4.83
N GLU A 153 -4.84 12.02 -3.84
CA GLU A 153 -4.76 12.46 -2.46
C GLU A 153 -3.33 12.34 -1.91
N ALA A 154 -3.02 13.18 -0.92
CA ALA A 154 -1.79 13.11 -0.15
C ALA A 154 -2.06 12.53 1.23
N VAL A 155 -1.08 11.84 1.80
CA VAL A 155 -1.08 11.48 3.23
C VAL A 155 -0.04 12.33 3.92
N VAL A 156 -0.47 13.11 4.92
CA VAL A 156 0.38 14.03 5.67
C VAL A 156 0.51 13.55 7.11
N LEU A 157 1.72 13.60 7.65
CA LEU A 157 2.06 13.13 8.98
C LEU A 157 2.34 14.32 9.89
N TYR A 158 1.72 14.34 11.07
CA TYR A 158 1.79 15.42 12.05
C TYR A 158 2.22 14.90 13.42
N GLY A 159 3.07 15.67 14.10
CA GLY A 159 3.35 15.49 15.53
C GLY A 159 2.60 16.52 16.37
N PRO A 160 2.69 16.47 17.71
CA PRO A 160 1.99 17.39 18.60
C PRO A 160 2.25 18.86 18.26
N GLY A 161 1.25 19.73 18.48
CA GLY A 161 1.35 21.14 18.09
C GLY A 161 1.33 21.32 16.56
N PRO A 162 0.30 20.76 15.92
CA PRO A 162 0.32 20.04 14.62
C PRO A 162 1.59 20.22 13.78
N ALA A 163 2.74 19.72 14.26
CA ALA A 163 4.01 19.91 13.58
C ALA A 163 4.09 19.02 12.32
N LEU A 164 4.25 19.61 11.13
CA LEU A 164 4.41 18.86 9.88
C LEU A 164 5.68 18.00 9.92
N LEU A 165 5.53 16.67 9.92
CA LEU A 165 6.64 15.72 9.99
C LEU A 165 7.10 15.25 8.61
N GLY A 166 6.16 15.13 7.67
CA GLY A 166 6.40 14.65 6.32
C GLY A 166 5.09 14.40 5.59
N HIS A 167 5.18 14.14 4.28
CA HIS A 167 4.02 13.79 3.47
C HIS A 167 4.43 12.89 2.30
N VAL A 168 3.43 12.28 1.67
CA VAL A 168 3.57 11.60 0.39
C VAL A 168 2.34 11.89 -0.47
N VAL A 169 2.55 12.14 -1.76
CA VAL A 169 1.45 12.22 -2.73
C VAL A 169 1.32 10.85 -3.38
N LEU A 170 0.14 10.23 -3.34
CA LEU A 170 -0.01 8.82 -3.75
C LEU A 170 0.35 8.57 -5.23
N SER A 171 0.26 9.57 -6.10
CA SER A 171 0.69 9.45 -7.49
C SER A 171 2.19 9.35 -7.70
N GLU A 172 2.99 9.71 -6.69
CA GLU A 172 4.44 9.48 -6.72
C GLU A 172 4.77 8.00 -6.46
N ILE A 173 3.83 7.26 -5.89
CA ILE A 173 3.95 5.83 -5.57
C ILE A 173 3.43 4.97 -6.73
N VAL A 174 2.24 5.30 -7.21
CA VAL A 174 1.53 4.53 -8.25
C VAL A 174 0.83 5.48 -9.20
N PRO A 175 0.94 5.30 -10.54
CA PRO A 175 0.24 6.18 -11.47
C PRO A 175 -1.28 5.98 -11.38
N GLY A 176 -2.04 7.05 -11.61
CA GLY A 176 -3.50 7.04 -11.57
C GLY A 176 -4.07 8.13 -10.68
N ARG A 177 -5.32 7.96 -10.26
CA ARG A 177 -6.03 8.81 -9.30
C ARG A 177 -6.34 7.99 -8.07
N GLN A 178 -5.71 8.33 -6.95
CA GLN A 178 -5.89 7.61 -5.70
C GLN A 178 -6.81 8.37 -4.75
N THR A 179 -7.72 7.62 -4.11
CA THR A 179 -8.57 8.08 -3.02
C THR A 179 -8.32 7.21 -1.81
N VAL A 180 -7.97 7.81 -0.68
CA VAL A 180 -7.74 7.10 0.59
C VAL A 180 -9.07 6.62 1.15
N GLU A 181 -9.14 5.32 1.42
CA GLU A 181 -10.27 4.64 2.05
C GLU A 181 -10.08 4.55 3.57
N SER A 182 -8.88 4.16 4.00
CA SER A 182 -8.57 4.04 5.43
C SER A 182 -7.10 4.30 5.73
N LEU A 183 -6.85 4.94 6.87
CA LEU A 183 -5.54 5.06 7.50
C LEU A 183 -5.51 4.26 8.81
N ARG A 184 -4.35 3.68 9.13
CA ARG A 184 -4.09 3.06 10.43
C ARG A 184 -2.65 3.32 10.83
N ILE A 185 -2.40 3.60 12.11
CA ILE A 185 -1.06 3.65 12.68
C ILE A 185 -0.89 2.46 13.63
N ALA A 186 0.15 1.66 13.42
CA ALA A 186 0.56 0.59 14.32
C ALA A 186 2.08 0.42 14.26
N ASP A 187 2.72 0.25 15.41
CA ASP A 187 4.17 -0.02 15.52
C ASP A 187 5.06 0.97 14.74
N GLY A 188 4.67 2.25 14.69
CA GLY A 188 5.41 3.29 13.97
C GLY A 188 5.20 3.30 12.45
N VAL A 189 4.23 2.53 11.95
CA VAL A 189 3.93 2.37 10.52
C VAL A 189 2.53 2.88 10.22
N VAL A 190 2.40 3.68 9.16
CA VAL A 190 1.10 4.07 8.63
C VAL A 190 0.70 3.11 7.52
N THR A 191 -0.35 2.34 7.71
CA THR A 191 -0.97 1.56 6.64
C THR A 191 -2.01 2.43 5.94
N VAL A 192 -1.87 2.60 4.64
CA VAL A 192 -2.81 3.34 3.78
C VAL A 192 -3.51 2.34 2.89
N ARG A 193 -4.85 2.31 2.96
CA ARG A 193 -5.70 1.65 1.97
C ARG A 193 -6.29 2.71 1.07
N PHE A 194 -6.18 2.53 -0.23
CA PHE A 194 -6.67 3.47 -1.23
C PHE A 194 -7.30 2.73 -2.41
N VAL A 195 -8.21 3.40 -3.10
CA VAL A 195 -8.68 2.97 -4.42
C VAL A 195 -7.87 3.75 -5.46
N ASN A 196 -7.27 3.05 -6.42
CA ASN A 196 -6.58 3.66 -7.54
C ASN A 196 -7.39 3.50 -8.82
N SER A 197 -7.82 4.61 -9.41
CA SER A 197 -8.35 4.63 -10.77
C SER A 197 -7.21 4.88 -11.74
N TYR A 198 -6.86 3.88 -12.56
CA TYR A 198 -5.80 3.98 -13.56
C TYR A 198 -6.35 3.71 -14.97
N ALA A 199 -5.63 4.19 -15.98
CA ALA A 199 -5.86 3.84 -17.37
C ALA A 199 -4.66 3.05 -17.90
N ALA A 200 -4.57 1.75 -17.56
CA ALA A 200 -3.58 0.87 -18.16
C ALA A 200 -3.98 0.60 -19.60
N ASP A 201 -3.05 0.78 -20.55
CA ASP A 201 -3.27 0.47 -21.97
C ASP A 201 -4.51 1.15 -22.58
N GLY A 202 -4.86 2.33 -22.05
CA GLY A 202 -6.03 3.10 -22.49
C GLY A 202 -7.38 2.55 -22.02
N ARG A 203 -7.40 1.54 -21.14
CA ARG A 203 -8.62 0.99 -20.56
C ARG A 203 -8.82 1.56 -19.15
N PRO A 204 -9.97 2.17 -18.85
CA PRO A 204 -10.28 2.57 -17.49
C PRO A 204 -10.34 1.31 -16.62
N GLY A 205 -9.71 1.35 -15.46
CA GLY A 205 -9.79 0.30 -14.46
C GLY A 205 -9.58 0.89 -13.07
N ARG A 206 -10.05 0.18 -12.06
CA ARG A 206 -9.79 0.50 -10.67
C ARG A 206 -9.16 -0.68 -9.97
N VAL A 207 -8.16 -0.42 -9.13
CA VAL A 207 -7.49 -1.43 -8.30
C VAL A 207 -7.53 -0.99 -6.83
N ASP A 208 -7.65 -1.95 -5.92
CA ASP A 208 -7.51 -1.70 -4.49
C ASP A 208 -6.02 -1.71 -4.15
N GLY A 209 -5.56 -0.68 -3.45
CA GLY A 209 -4.14 -0.48 -3.14
C GLY A 209 -3.88 -0.42 -1.64
N THR A 210 -2.85 -1.13 -1.19
CA THR A 210 -2.30 -0.99 0.15
C THR A 210 -0.86 -0.52 0.06
N VAL A 211 -0.46 0.42 0.89
CA VAL A 211 0.94 0.82 1.04
C VAL A 211 1.24 1.13 2.50
N GLU A 212 2.46 0.82 2.93
CA GLU A 212 2.97 1.21 4.24
C GLU A 212 3.88 2.44 4.11
N LEU A 213 3.67 3.42 5.00
CA LEU A 213 4.49 4.60 5.13
C LEU A 213 5.27 4.54 6.44
N VAL A 214 6.56 4.84 6.36
CA VAL A 214 7.45 4.86 7.52
C VAL A 214 8.19 6.19 7.56
N LEU A 215 8.08 6.89 8.70
CA LEU A 215 8.82 8.12 8.93
C LEU A 215 10.30 7.83 9.23
N ARG A 216 11.20 8.49 8.50
CA ARG A 216 12.66 8.42 8.66
C ARG A 216 13.23 9.83 8.66
N GLY A 217 13.40 10.39 9.87
CA GLY A 217 13.69 11.82 10.01
C GLY A 217 12.50 12.65 9.53
N THR A 218 12.70 13.45 8.48
CA THR A 218 11.65 14.24 7.81
C THR A 218 11.15 13.63 6.50
N ARG A 219 11.60 12.42 6.16
CA ARG A 219 11.24 11.73 4.93
C ARG A 219 10.23 10.62 5.22
N VAL A 220 9.20 10.54 4.39
CA VAL A 220 8.27 9.42 4.36
C VAL A 220 8.79 8.41 3.36
N VAL A 221 9.08 7.19 3.83
CA VAL A 221 9.51 6.08 2.98
C VAL A 221 8.33 5.14 2.77
N THR A 222 8.10 4.75 1.53
CA THR A 222 7.04 3.80 1.15
C THR A 222 7.58 2.38 1.09
N ARG A 223 6.79 1.40 1.51
CA ARG A 223 7.11 -0.03 1.39
C ARG A 223 5.83 -0.85 1.23
N ASN A 224 5.99 -2.11 0.85
CA ASN A 224 4.90 -3.09 0.74
C ASN A 224 3.71 -2.55 -0.07
N LEU A 225 3.99 -1.93 -1.23
CA LEU A 225 2.94 -1.52 -2.15
C LEU A 225 2.34 -2.77 -2.77
N GLU A 226 1.05 -2.96 -2.55
CA GLU A 226 0.26 -4.03 -3.13
C GLU A 226 -0.92 -3.43 -3.87
N LEU A 227 -1.16 -3.92 -5.09
CA LEU A 227 -2.31 -3.55 -5.92
C LEU A 227 -3.07 -4.85 -6.23
N VAL A 228 -4.35 -4.88 -5.89
CA VAL A 228 -5.21 -6.05 -6.03
C VAL A 228 -6.40 -5.71 -6.92
N ASP A 229 -6.63 -6.56 -7.89
CA ASP A 229 -7.75 -6.52 -8.83
C ASP A 229 -8.41 -7.91 -8.93
N GLU A 230 -9.53 -7.98 -9.65
CA GLU A 230 -10.22 -9.23 -9.93
C GLU A 230 -9.35 -10.25 -10.69
N ARG A 231 -8.39 -9.76 -11.49
CA ARG A 231 -7.57 -10.59 -12.37
C ARG A 231 -6.66 -11.50 -11.55
N SER A 232 -6.09 -11.01 -10.45
CA SER A 232 -5.26 -11.79 -9.55
C SER A 232 -6.01 -13.02 -8.99
N THR A 233 -7.24 -12.82 -8.52
CA THR A 233 -8.12 -13.89 -8.00
C THR A 233 -8.55 -14.84 -9.11
N ALA A 234 -8.91 -14.33 -10.29
CA ALA A 234 -9.27 -15.16 -11.43
C ALA A 234 -8.11 -16.05 -11.90
N ALA A 235 -6.90 -15.51 -11.94
CA ALA A 235 -5.69 -16.24 -12.29
C ALA A 235 -5.38 -17.33 -11.26
N GLU A 236 -5.53 -17.02 -9.98
CA GLU A 236 -5.32 -17.97 -8.90
C GLU A 236 -6.34 -19.12 -8.93
N ALA A 237 -7.62 -18.82 -9.10
CA ALA A 237 -8.67 -19.82 -9.24
C ALA A 237 -8.42 -20.74 -10.44
N LEU A 238 -8.01 -20.17 -11.59
CA LEU A 238 -7.69 -20.95 -12.77
C LEU A 238 -6.46 -21.85 -12.55
N ALA A 239 -5.41 -21.33 -11.91
CA ALA A 239 -4.22 -22.11 -11.59
C ALA A 239 -4.50 -23.25 -10.62
N ALA A 240 -5.29 -23.01 -9.57
CA ALA A 240 -5.73 -24.03 -8.62
C ALA A 240 -6.56 -25.13 -9.31
N ALA A 241 -7.46 -24.74 -10.22
CA ALA A 241 -8.24 -25.69 -11.00
C ALA A 241 -7.36 -26.58 -11.91
N VAL A 242 -6.42 -25.98 -12.65
CA VAL A 242 -5.45 -26.71 -13.49
C VAL A 242 -4.56 -27.66 -12.68
N ALA A 243 -4.23 -27.29 -11.44
CA ALA A 243 -3.48 -28.14 -10.52
C ALA A 243 -4.33 -29.24 -9.84
N GLY A 244 -5.66 -29.20 -9.98
CA GLY A 244 -6.58 -30.07 -9.23
C GLY A 244 -6.61 -29.76 -7.72
N ASP A 245 -6.19 -28.56 -7.30
CA ASP A 245 -6.15 -28.14 -5.90
C ASP A 245 -7.52 -27.61 -5.45
N ALA A 246 -8.41 -28.54 -5.11
CA ALA A 246 -9.76 -28.22 -4.65
C ALA A 246 -9.80 -27.39 -3.35
N ALA A 247 -8.79 -27.54 -2.48
CA ALA A 247 -8.71 -26.79 -1.23
C ALA A 247 -8.44 -25.31 -1.54
N ARG A 248 -7.41 -25.03 -2.34
CA ARG A 248 -7.09 -23.66 -2.73
C ARG A 248 -8.23 -23.01 -3.53
N LEU A 249 -8.87 -23.78 -4.40
CA LEU A 249 -10.00 -23.29 -5.18
C LEU A 249 -11.21 -22.92 -4.28
N GLY A 250 -11.41 -23.65 -3.18
CA GLY A 250 -12.44 -23.34 -2.18
C GLY A 250 -12.21 -22.01 -1.45
N ASP A 251 -10.97 -21.54 -1.35
CA ASP A 251 -10.64 -20.23 -0.75
C ASP A 251 -11.11 -19.08 -1.65
N VAL A 252 -10.98 -19.23 -2.97
CA VAL A 252 -11.18 -18.14 -3.95
C VAL A 252 -12.45 -18.25 -4.79
N ALA A 253 -13.15 -19.38 -4.75
CA ALA A 253 -14.39 -19.62 -5.47
C ALA A 253 -15.50 -20.11 -4.55
N VAL A 254 -16.76 -19.89 -4.95
CA VAL A 254 -17.90 -20.59 -4.35
C VAL A 254 -17.94 -22.03 -4.84
N ALA A 255 -18.53 -22.95 -4.07
CA ALA A 255 -18.46 -24.40 -4.34
C ALA A 255 -18.91 -24.80 -5.76
N GLU A 256 -19.99 -24.19 -6.26
CA GLU A 256 -20.51 -24.46 -7.62
C GLU A 256 -19.53 -23.99 -8.72
N ALA A 257 -18.93 -22.81 -8.55
CA ALA A 257 -17.94 -22.28 -9.48
C ALA A 257 -16.63 -23.08 -9.43
N ALA A 258 -16.23 -23.52 -8.23
CA ALA A 258 -15.06 -24.37 -8.04
C ALA A 258 -15.20 -25.70 -8.79
N GLN A 259 -16.35 -26.37 -8.65
CA GLN A 259 -16.60 -27.62 -9.38
C GLN A 259 -16.59 -27.39 -10.90
N SER A 260 -17.26 -26.34 -11.37
CA SER A 260 -17.29 -25.99 -12.79
C SER A 260 -15.90 -25.73 -13.37
N LEU A 261 -15.01 -25.11 -12.59
CA LEU A 261 -13.61 -24.87 -12.97
C LEU A 261 -12.79 -26.17 -13.03
N LEU A 262 -12.97 -27.08 -12.07
CA LEU A 262 -12.31 -28.39 -12.07
C LEU A 262 -12.71 -29.23 -13.28
N ASP A 263 -13.99 -29.19 -13.65
CA ASP A 263 -14.50 -29.90 -14.82
C ASP A 263 -13.91 -29.33 -16.13
N LEU A 264 -13.70 -28.00 -16.19
CA LEU A 264 -13.10 -27.31 -17.34
C LEU A 264 -11.59 -27.56 -17.47
N ALA A 265 -10.89 -27.77 -16.36
CA ALA A 265 -9.43 -27.93 -16.28
C ALA A 265 -8.89 -29.22 -16.91
N ALA A 266 -9.74 -30.03 -17.55
CA ALA A 266 -9.34 -31.20 -18.34
C ALA A 266 -8.52 -30.83 -19.60
N ILE A 267 -8.52 -29.56 -20.00
CA ILE A 267 -7.70 -29.01 -21.09
C ILE A 267 -6.75 -27.93 -20.56
N PRO A 268 -5.64 -27.63 -21.25
CA PRO A 268 -4.82 -26.46 -20.97
C PRO A 268 -5.62 -25.16 -21.10
N LEU A 269 -5.61 -24.32 -20.05
CA LEU A 269 -6.37 -23.06 -19.97
C LEU A 269 -5.44 -21.87 -19.68
N THR A 270 -5.78 -20.71 -20.22
CA THR A 270 -5.16 -19.42 -19.88
C THR A 270 -6.20 -18.35 -19.59
N LEU A 271 -5.83 -17.36 -18.79
CA LEU A 271 -6.71 -16.25 -18.47
C LEU A 271 -6.64 -15.18 -19.58
N GLY A 272 -7.78 -14.91 -20.20
CA GLY A 272 -7.98 -13.86 -21.19
C GLY A 272 -8.12 -12.48 -20.55
N THR A 273 -8.90 -11.62 -21.20
CA THR A 273 -9.20 -10.27 -20.69
C THR A 273 -10.27 -10.32 -19.60
N CYS A 274 -10.12 -9.46 -18.60
CA CYS A 274 -11.19 -9.17 -17.64
C CYS A 274 -11.93 -7.90 -18.06
N SER A 275 -13.24 -7.84 -17.80
CA SER A 275 -14.01 -6.62 -17.87
C SER A 275 -13.36 -5.60 -16.95
N ALA A 276 -13.11 -4.40 -17.47
CA ALA A 276 -12.45 -3.29 -16.79
C ALA A 276 -12.74 -3.24 -15.27
N ALA A 277 -11.66 -3.34 -14.51
CA ALA A 277 -11.60 -3.54 -13.07
C ALA A 277 -12.52 -2.59 -12.28
N LEU A 278 -13.43 -3.19 -11.50
CA LEU A 278 -14.34 -2.50 -10.58
C LEU A 278 -13.78 -2.44 -9.16
N ALA A 279 -12.45 -2.49 -8.93
CA ALA A 279 -11.98 -2.34 -7.55
C ALA A 279 -12.37 -0.95 -6.99
N GLY A 280 -12.68 -0.87 -5.70
CA GLY A 280 -13.34 0.31 -5.13
C GLY A 280 -14.80 0.55 -5.56
N ALA A 281 -15.43 -0.30 -6.39
CA ALA A 281 -16.89 -0.33 -6.53
C ALA A 281 -17.52 -0.94 -5.26
N PRO A 282 -18.77 -0.60 -4.89
CA PRO A 282 -19.38 -1.13 -3.68
C PRO A 282 -19.35 -2.67 -3.64
N GLU A 283 -19.41 -3.24 -2.44
CA GLU A 283 -19.56 -4.68 -2.26
C GLU A 283 -20.67 -5.25 -3.14
N GLY A 284 -20.44 -6.43 -3.72
CA GLY A 284 -21.34 -7.03 -4.70
C GLY A 284 -21.14 -6.54 -6.14
N ALA A 285 -20.24 -5.59 -6.39
CA ALA A 285 -19.80 -5.27 -7.75
C ALA A 285 -19.20 -6.52 -8.43
N GLY A 286 -19.61 -6.75 -9.68
CA GLY A 286 -19.23 -7.94 -10.44
C GLY A 286 -18.20 -7.65 -11.52
N ALA A 287 -17.30 -8.58 -11.76
CA ALA A 287 -16.39 -8.56 -12.90
C ALA A 287 -16.45 -9.88 -13.68
N THR A 288 -16.07 -9.85 -14.95
CA THR A 288 -16.05 -11.05 -15.79
C THR A 288 -14.67 -11.21 -16.41
N CYS A 289 -14.06 -12.39 -16.29
CA CYS A 289 -12.80 -12.71 -16.96
C CYS A 289 -12.99 -13.84 -17.98
N ALA A 290 -12.51 -13.64 -19.21
CA ALA A 290 -12.48 -14.69 -20.21
C ALA A 290 -11.46 -15.76 -19.84
N VAL A 291 -11.78 -17.02 -20.11
CA VAL A 291 -10.88 -18.17 -20.06
C VAL A 291 -10.71 -18.69 -21.47
N LEU A 292 -9.46 -18.82 -21.90
CA LEU A 292 -9.10 -19.23 -23.24
C LEU A 292 -8.49 -20.63 -23.19
N ALA A 293 -8.75 -21.46 -24.21
CA ALA A 293 -7.97 -22.66 -24.43
C ALA A 293 -6.52 -22.27 -24.76
N ASP A 294 -5.54 -22.97 -24.18
CA ASP A 294 -4.12 -22.84 -24.55
C ASP A 294 -3.81 -23.69 -25.80
N ASP A 295 -4.58 -23.47 -26.85
CA ASP A 295 -4.35 -24.04 -28.16
C ASP A 295 -4.01 -22.95 -29.19
N ALA A 296 -3.63 -23.35 -30.40
CA ALA A 296 -3.24 -22.40 -31.44
C ALA A 296 -4.39 -21.47 -31.88
N LEU A 297 -5.63 -21.78 -31.53
CA LEU A 297 -6.82 -21.00 -31.89
C LEU A 297 -7.20 -20.01 -30.79
N GLY A 298 -6.79 -20.24 -29.54
CA GLY A 298 -6.98 -19.31 -28.42
C GLY A 298 -8.45 -18.99 -28.15
N GLY A 299 -9.34 -19.93 -28.46
CA GLY A 299 -10.79 -19.72 -28.36
C GLY A 299 -11.21 -19.52 -26.91
N GLU A 300 -12.12 -18.58 -26.67
CA GLU A 300 -12.78 -18.43 -25.37
C GLU A 300 -13.63 -19.68 -25.09
N VAL A 301 -13.32 -20.37 -24.00
CA VAL A 301 -13.99 -21.61 -23.58
C VAL A 301 -14.91 -21.40 -22.38
N ALA A 302 -14.67 -20.36 -21.59
CA ALA A 302 -15.53 -19.99 -20.48
C ALA A 302 -15.36 -18.52 -20.08
N GLN A 303 -16.28 -18.05 -19.25
CA GLN A 303 -16.23 -16.78 -18.55
C GLN A 303 -16.30 -17.05 -17.05
N LEU A 304 -15.39 -16.45 -16.28
CA LEU A 304 -15.43 -16.41 -14.82
C LEU A 304 -16.17 -15.17 -14.40
N HIS A 305 -17.19 -15.33 -13.57
CA HIS A 305 -17.90 -14.23 -12.92
C HIS A 305 -17.37 -14.09 -11.51
N LEU A 306 -16.85 -12.91 -11.20
CA LEU A 306 -16.28 -12.56 -9.90
C LEU A 306 -17.17 -11.54 -9.21
N ALA A 307 -17.24 -11.62 -7.89
CA ALA A 307 -17.85 -10.60 -7.05
C ALA A 307 -16.85 -10.07 -6.03
N ARG A 308 -16.88 -8.76 -5.81
CA ARG A 308 -16.14 -8.13 -4.71
C ARG A 308 -16.84 -8.43 -3.39
N THR A 309 -16.14 -9.06 -2.46
CA THR A 309 -16.65 -9.41 -1.13
C THR A 309 -16.09 -8.52 -0.02
N GLY A 310 -15.09 -7.71 -0.34
CA GLY A 310 -14.45 -6.79 0.58
C GLY A 310 -13.37 -5.97 -0.13
N PHE A 311 -12.59 -5.20 0.63
CA PHE A 311 -11.46 -4.47 0.07
C PHE A 311 -10.31 -5.42 -0.28
N ALA A 312 -9.83 -5.34 -1.51
CA ALA A 312 -8.85 -6.27 -2.07
C ALA A 312 -9.29 -7.74 -1.99
N GLU A 313 -10.60 -7.99 -1.85
CA GLU A 313 -11.17 -9.33 -1.72
C GLU A 313 -12.17 -9.58 -2.85
N TRP A 314 -11.86 -10.60 -3.66
CA TRP A 314 -12.69 -11.06 -4.76
C TRP A 314 -12.94 -12.55 -4.63
N ARG A 315 -14.08 -13.00 -5.13
CA ARG A 315 -14.39 -14.43 -5.24
C ARG A 315 -14.99 -14.75 -6.59
N VAL A 316 -14.64 -15.90 -7.16
CA VAL A 316 -15.34 -16.45 -8.32
C VAL A 316 -16.70 -16.98 -7.86
N VAL A 317 -17.77 -16.33 -8.30
CA VAL A 317 -19.15 -16.64 -7.93
C VAL A 317 -19.89 -17.45 -9.00
N GLY A 318 -19.34 -17.54 -10.22
CA GLY A 318 -19.93 -18.34 -11.29
C GLY A 318 -18.96 -18.60 -12.44
N VAL A 319 -19.29 -19.62 -13.24
CA VAL A 319 -18.59 -19.97 -14.48
C VAL A 319 -19.62 -20.16 -15.58
N THR A 320 -19.41 -19.54 -16.74
CA THR A 320 -20.26 -19.78 -17.92
C THR A 320 -19.40 -20.37 -19.03
N VAL A 321 -19.63 -21.63 -19.37
CA VAL A 321 -18.92 -22.30 -20.47
C VAL A 321 -19.44 -21.76 -21.80
N ALA A 322 -18.53 -21.40 -22.69
CA ALA A 322 -18.87 -20.96 -24.04
C ALA A 322 -19.53 -22.11 -24.80
N ALA A 323 -20.60 -21.82 -25.56
CA ALA A 323 -21.21 -22.83 -26.42
C ALA A 323 -20.16 -23.32 -27.43
N ALA A 324 -20.02 -24.64 -27.57
CA ALA A 324 -19.16 -25.21 -28.60
C ALA A 324 -19.58 -24.63 -29.96
N PRO A 325 -18.63 -24.17 -30.79
CA PRO A 325 -18.97 -23.68 -32.12
C PRO A 325 -19.71 -24.79 -32.86
N SER A 326 -20.95 -24.52 -33.27
CA SER A 326 -21.73 -25.45 -34.07
C SER A 326 -20.97 -25.70 -35.38
N ALA A 327 -20.52 -26.94 -35.53
CA ALA A 327 -19.72 -27.42 -36.67
C ALA A 327 -20.47 -27.35 -37.99
#